data_AF-A0AAP9QY00-F1
#
_entry.id   AF-A0AAP9QY00-F1
#
_cell.length_a   1.000
_cell.length_b   1.000
_cell.length_c   1.000
_cell.angle_alpha   90.00
_cell.angle_beta   90.00
_cell.angle_gamma   90.00
#
_symmetry.space_group_name_H-M   'P 1'
#
loop_
_entity.id
_entity.type
_entity.pdbx_description
1 polymer ?
#
loop_
_entity_poly.entity_id
_entity_poly.type
_entity_poly.pdbx_seq_one_letter_code
_entity_poly.pdbx_strand_id
1 'polypeptide(L)'
;MNSNARRVVFFDLDGTLHQQDMFGSFIRYLLRRQPLNVLAVAALSPIVLLGLLVNGRAARWPMSLLLWAATCGRRESHLKRLEAEFVSWFRQHVTAFPVVQGRLNDYLTSTDADVWLITGSPQSLVEQVYADTLWLPRVKLIASRMSRRRGGWVLTLRCLGHEKVAQLEQRIGAPLRLYSGYSDSEQDNPLLCFCQHRWRVTPQGDLQQLE
;
A
#
# COMPACT_ATOMS: atom_id res chain seq x y z
N MET A 1 -22.90 -28.38 -12.22
CA MET A 1 -23.52 -27.03 -12.08
C MET A 1 -22.39 -26.03 -11.91
N ASN A 2 -21.76 -25.58 -13.00
CA ASN A 2 -20.66 -24.60 -12.97
C ASN A 2 -21.25 -23.19 -13.00
N SER A 3 -21.52 -22.62 -11.83
CA SER A 3 -21.56 -21.17 -11.72
C SER A 3 -20.14 -20.66 -12.01
N ASN A 4 -19.97 -19.89 -13.08
CA ASN A 4 -18.76 -19.15 -13.44
C ASN A 4 -18.27 -18.30 -12.23
N ALA A 5 -17.52 -18.90 -11.31
CA ALA A 5 -16.92 -18.19 -10.20
C ALA A 5 -15.79 -17.33 -10.79
N ARG A 6 -16.01 -16.01 -10.84
CA ARG A 6 -15.00 -15.06 -11.32
C ARG A 6 -13.71 -15.25 -10.52
N ARG A 7 -12.57 -15.31 -11.20
CA ARG A 7 -11.24 -15.47 -10.61
C ARG A 7 -10.86 -14.20 -9.85
N VAL A 8 -10.84 -14.27 -8.54
CA VAL A 8 -10.38 -13.15 -7.70
C VAL A 8 -8.87 -13.17 -7.64
N VAL A 9 -8.23 -12.09 -8.10
CA VAL A 9 -6.77 -11.93 -8.12
C VAL A 9 -6.39 -10.69 -7.36
N PHE A 10 -5.34 -10.76 -6.54
CA PHE A 10 -4.82 -9.58 -5.87
C PHE A 10 -3.37 -9.28 -6.25
N PHE A 11 -3.04 -7.99 -6.30
CA PHE A 11 -1.70 -7.46 -6.42
C PHE A 11 -1.39 -6.54 -5.24
N ASP A 12 -0.21 -6.65 -4.64
CA ASP A 12 0.37 -5.55 -3.87
C ASP A 12 0.93 -4.47 -4.82
N LEU A 13 1.29 -3.32 -4.28
CA LEU A 13 1.74 -2.15 -5.03
C LEU A 13 3.24 -1.91 -4.89
N ASP A 14 3.67 -1.58 -3.67
CA ASP A 14 5.06 -1.29 -3.33
C ASP A 14 5.87 -2.59 -3.41
N GLY A 15 7.05 -2.55 -4.01
CA GLY A 15 7.88 -3.75 -4.26
C GLY A 15 7.28 -4.77 -5.24
N THR A 16 6.05 -4.58 -5.73
CA THR A 16 5.31 -5.57 -6.53
C THR A 16 4.93 -5.07 -7.92
N LEU A 17 4.18 -3.96 -8.02
CA LEU A 17 3.90 -3.32 -9.31
C LEU A 17 4.98 -2.30 -9.70
N HIS A 18 5.67 -1.79 -8.68
CA HIS A 18 6.83 -0.92 -8.84
C HIS A 18 7.84 -1.19 -7.73
N GLN A 19 9.09 -0.77 -7.94
CA GLN A 19 10.19 -1.11 -7.06
C GLN A 19 10.19 -0.37 -5.72
N GLN A 20 9.70 0.87 -5.69
CA GLN A 20 9.87 1.75 -4.54
C GLN A 20 8.84 1.48 -3.43
N ASP A 21 9.17 1.95 -2.21
CA ASP A 21 8.21 2.10 -1.10
C ASP A 21 7.64 3.51 -1.13
N MET A 22 6.39 3.65 -1.56
CA MET A 22 5.71 4.95 -1.69
C MET A 22 5.53 5.64 -0.33
N PHE A 23 5.02 4.94 0.69
CA PHE A 23 4.73 5.56 1.99
C PHE A 23 6.02 5.97 2.72
N GLY A 24 7.02 5.11 2.76
CA GLY A 24 8.31 5.45 3.37
C GLY A 24 9.03 6.57 2.63
N SER A 25 8.92 6.63 1.29
CA SER A 25 9.44 7.75 0.50
C SER A 25 8.68 9.05 0.78
N PHE A 26 7.36 8.99 0.99
CA PHE A 26 6.57 10.15 1.35
C PHE A 26 6.97 10.73 2.72
N ILE A 27 7.14 9.88 3.74
CA ILE A 27 7.60 10.35 5.06
C ILE A 27 8.98 11.01 4.96
N ARG A 28 9.91 10.40 4.22
CA ARG A 28 11.24 10.99 3.98
C ARG A 28 11.15 12.33 3.24
N TYR A 29 10.24 12.45 2.27
CA TYR A 29 9.98 13.69 1.55
C TYR A 29 9.46 14.79 2.48
N LEU A 30 8.46 14.49 3.31
CA LEU A 30 7.89 15.43 4.28
C LEU A 30 8.96 15.97 5.24
N LEU A 31 9.82 15.10 5.77
CA LEU A 31 10.87 15.50 6.72
C LEU A 31 11.94 16.37 6.07
N ARG A 32 12.31 16.11 4.81
CA ARG A 32 13.24 16.96 4.06
C ARG A 32 12.68 18.36 3.82
N ARG A 33 11.37 18.48 3.56
CA ARG A 33 10.70 19.77 3.32
C ARG A 33 10.31 20.51 4.61
N GLN A 34 10.36 19.83 5.76
CA GLN A 34 9.90 20.36 7.04
C GLN A 34 10.89 20.03 8.17
N PRO A 35 12.06 20.67 8.20
CA PRO A 35 13.14 20.31 9.13
C PRO A 35 12.74 20.45 10.60
N LEU A 36 11.84 21.36 10.96
CA LEU A 36 11.35 21.47 12.36
C LEU A 36 10.59 20.21 12.81
N ASN A 37 9.89 19.52 11.90
CA ASN A 37 9.19 18.29 12.22
C ASN A 37 10.15 17.10 12.41
N VAL A 38 11.42 17.22 11.99
CA VAL A 38 12.47 16.25 12.33
C VAL A 38 12.70 16.22 13.84
N LEU A 39 12.63 17.36 14.53
CA LEU A 39 12.76 17.42 15.99
C LEU A 39 11.61 16.67 16.69
N ALA A 40 10.38 16.85 16.19
CA ALA A 40 9.21 16.13 16.72
C ALA A 40 9.33 14.61 16.49
N VAL A 41 9.78 14.19 15.30
CA VAL A 41 10.05 12.78 14.99
C VAL A 41 11.17 12.23 15.88
N ALA A 42 12.27 12.97 16.06
CA ALA A 42 13.39 12.55 16.90
C ALA A 42 12.93 12.34 18.35
N ALA A 43 12.18 13.29 18.91
CA ALA A 43 11.65 13.21 20.27
C ALA A 43 10.69 12.03 20.48
N LEU A 44 9.86 11.71 19.48
CA LEU A 44 8.88 10.62 19.55
C LEU A 44 9.41 9.27 19.06
N SER A 45 10.60 9.25 18.44
CA SER A 45 11.19 8.04 17.86
C SER A 45 11.36 6.88 18.86
N PRO A 46 11.73 7.07 20.15
CA PRO A 46 11.84 5.95 21.07
C PRO A 46 10.49 5.26 21.29
N ILE A 47 9.40 6.04 21.37
CA ILE A 47 8.05 5.53 21.55
C ILE A 47 7.59 4.77 20.30
N VAL A 48 7.85 5.33 19.11
CA VAL A 48 7.51 4.68 17.84
C VAL A 48 8.28 3.36 17.69
N LEU A 49 9.58 3.35 17.95
CA LEU A 49 10.43 2.17 17.85
C LEU A 49 10.00 1.10 18.85
N LEU A 50 9.80 1.45 20.13
CA LEU A 50 9.29 0.52 21.13
C LEU A 50 7.92 -0.05 20.72
N GLY A 51 7.05 0.81 20.19
CA GLY A 51 5.74 0.39 19.70
C GLY A 51 5.81 -0.63 18.58
N LEU A 52 6.73 -0.45 17.63
CA LEU A 52 6.96 -1.39 16.53
C LEU A 52 7.63 -2.69 17.00
N LEU A 53 8.49 -2.63 18.01
CA LEU A 53 9.11 -3.82 18.61
C LEU A 53 8.08 -4.69 19.33
N VAL A 54 7.17 -4.07 20.10
CA VAL A 54 6.17 -4.80 20.90
C VAL A 54 4.99 -5.28 20.04
N ASN A 55 4.51 -4.45 19.10
CA ASN A 55 3.28 -4.73 18.34
C ASN A 55 3.55 -5.22 16.91
N GLY A 56 4.82 -5.30 16.50
CA GLY A 56 5.23 -5.68 15.16
C GLY A 56 5.19 -4.54 14.13
N ARG A 57 5.81 -4.79 12.97
CA ARG A 57 5.95 -3.82 11.86
C ARG A 57 4.61 -3.43 11.22
N ALA A 58 3.59 -4.27 11.34
CA ALA A 58 2.26 -3.99 10.81
C ALA A 58 1.44 -3.03 11.70
N ALA A 59 1.91 -2.70 12.91
CA ALA A 59 1.15 -1.90 13.86
C ALA A 59 0.77 -0.50 13.32
N ARG A 60 -0.50 -0.14 13.45
CA ARG A 60 -1.05 1.15 12.98
C ARG A 60 -0.61 2.32 13.84
N TRP A 61 -0.70 2.18 15.17
CA TRP A 61 -0.52 3.32 16.08
C TRP A 61 0.89 3.92 16.06
N PRO A 62 2.01 3.15 15.99
CA PRO A 62 3.35 3.76 15.95
C PRO A 62 3.56 4.52 14.65
N MET A 63 3.07 3.96 13.55
CA MET A 63 3.18 4.56 12.22
C MET A 63 2.27 5.78 12.07
N SER A 64 1.11 5.75 12.72
CA SER A 64 0.25 6.92 12.87
C SER A 64 0.92 8.03 13.68
N LEU A 65 1.65 7.70 14.76
CA LEU A 65 2.39 8.67 15.56
C LEU A 65 3.56 9.27 14.76
N LEU A 66 4.28 8.45 13.99
CA LEU A 66 5.34 8.90 13.10
C LEU A 66 4.82 9.87 12.03
N LEU A 67 3.73 9.52 11.34
CA LEU A 67 3.10 10.40 10.36
C LEU A 67 2.62 11.71 11.00
N TRP A 68 2.03 11.62 12.20
CA TRP A 68 1.58 12.79 12.94
C TRP A 68 2.75 13.71 13.28
N ALA A 69 3.85 13.17 13.81
CA ALA A 69 5.05 13.95 14.12
C ALA A 69 5.64 14.62 12.87
N ALA A 70 5.65 13.92 11.73
CA ALA A 70 6.12 14.45 10.46
C ALA A 70 5.24 15.60 9.89
N THR A 71 4.02 15.78 10.38
CA THR A 71 3.03 16.71 9.82
C THR A 71 2.40 17.68 10.84
N CYS A 72 2.65 17.49 12.14
CA CYS A 72 2.03 18.28 13.20
C CYS A 72 2.39 19.76 13.10
N GLY A 73 1.45 20.63 13.49
CA GLY A 73 1.67 22.08 13.52
C GLY A 73 1.58 22.77 12.16
N ARG A 74 1.11 22.05 11.12
CA ARG A 74 1.04 22.55 9.75
C ARG A 74 -0.40 22.69 9.30
N ARG A 75 -0.65 23.68 8.43
CA ARG A 75 -1.97 23.89 7.82
C ARG A 75 -2.25 22.78 6.82
N GLU A 76 -3.51 22.36 6.72
CA GLU A 76 -3.93 21.30 5.79
C GLU A 76 -3.56 21.61 4.34
N SER A 77 -3.75 22.87 3.90
CA SER A 77 -3.39 23.31 2.55
C SER A 77 -1.89 23.23 2.25
N HIS A 78 -1.05 23.37 3.28
CA HIS A 78 0.39 23.20 3.12
C HIS A 78 0.75 21.71 2.96
N LEU A 79 0.16 20.85 3.80
CA LEU A 79 0.39 19.41 3.71
C LEU A 79 -0.12 18.83 2.39
N LYS A 80 -1.30 19.27 1.92
CA LYS A 80 -1.84 18.88 0.61
C LYS A 80 -0.99 19.34 -0.56
N ARG A 81 -0.35 20.50 -0.46
CA ARG A 81 0.62 20.95 -1.45
C ARG A 81 1.87 20.06 -1.47
N LEU A 82 2.42 19.73 -0.31
CA LEU A 82 3.56 18.81 -0.21
C LEU A 82 3.21 17.41 -0.71
N GLU A 83 1.97 16.95 -0.47
CA GLU A 83 1.45 15.69 -1.03
C GLU A 83 1.45 15.74 -2.56
N ALA A 84 0.92 16.80 -3.18
CA ALA A 84 0.91 16.96 -4.63
C ALA A 84 2.33 17.08 -5.23
N GLU A 85 3.22 17.86 -4.60
CA GLU A 85 4.62 17.97 -5.01
C GLU A 85 5.36 16.63 -4.90
N PHE A 86 5.08 15.85 -3.85
CA PHE A 86 5.60 14.50 -3.72
C PHE A 86 5.07 13.59 -4.83
N VAL A 87 3.77 13.64 -5.16
CA VAL A 87 3.19 12.84 -6.25
C VAL A 87 3.90 13.13 -7.56
N SER A 88 4.07 14.42 -7.91
CA SER A 88 4.79 14.81 -9.13
C SER A 88 6.23 14.30 -9.14
N TRP A 89 6.93 14.41 -8.02
CA TRP A 89 8.29 13.88 -7.88
C TRP A 89 8.32 12.35 -7.99
N PHE A 90 7.44 11.64 -7.29
CA PHE A 90 7.39 10.18 -7.23
C PHE A 90 7.08 9.57 -8.60
N ARG A 91 6.17 10.17 -9.36
CA ARG A 91 5.86 9.76 -10.74
C ARG A 91 7.08 9.78 -11.68
N GLN A 92 8.05 10.65 -11.44
CA GLN A 92 9.29 10.70 -12.24
C GLN A 92 10.34 9.69 -11.79
N HIS A 93 10.21 9.14 -10.58
CA HIS A 93 11.18 8.25 -9.96
C HIS A 93 10.65 6.81 -9.78
N VAL A 94 9.39 6.57 -10.14
CA VAL A 94 8.76 5.26 -10.03
C VAL A 94 9.28 4.34 -11.14
N THR A 95 9.76 3.17 -10.75
CA THR A 95 10.23 2.13 -11.68
C THR A 95 9.23 0.98 -11.61
N ALA A 96 8.41 0.88 -12.65
CA ALA A 96 7.47 -0.22 -12.83
C ALA A 96 8.19 -1.54 -13.08
N PHE A 97 7.61 -2.65 -12.63
CA PHE A 97 8.06 -3.99 -13.02
C PHE A 97 7.28 -4.50 -14.24
N PRO A 98 7.89 -4.55 -15.44
CA PRO A 98 7.17 -4.85 -16.67
C PRO A 98 6.51 -6.23 -16.67
N VAL A 99 7.15 -7.23 -16.08
CA VAL A 99 6.62 -8.60 -15.98
C VAL A 99 5.32 -8.63 -15.17
N VAL A 100 5.30 -7.96 -14.01
CA VAL A 100 4.12 -7.90 -13.14
C VAL A 100 3.03 -7.04 -13.76
N GLN A 101 3.38 -5.94 -14.43
CA GLN A 101 2.41 -5.12 -15.17
C GLN A 101 1.80 -5.86 -16.37
N GLY A 102 2.57 -6.66 -17.09
CA GLY A 102 2.07 -7.54 -18.14
C GLY A 102 1.02 -8.49 -17.58
N ARG A 103 1.34 -9.17 -16.47
CA ARG A 103 0.41 -10.06 -15.77
C ARG A 103 -0.87 -9.35 -15.31
N LEU A 104 -0.75 -8.13 -14.78
CA LEU A 104 -1.89 -7.31 -14.41
C LEU A 104 -2.78 -7.03 -15.64
N ASN A 105 -2.19 -6.62 -16.75
CA ASN A 105 -2.91 -6.35 -18.00
C ASN A 105 -3.60 -7.60 -18.57
N ASP A 106 -2.98 -8.78 -18.46
CA ASP A 106 -3.59 -10.04 -18.88
C ASP A 106 -4.87 -10.34 -18.10
N TYR A 107 -4.87 -10.13 -16.78
CA TYR A 107 -6.09 -10.30 -15.99
C TYR A 107 -7.13 -9.22 -16.27
N LEU A 108 -6.71 -7.98 -16.52
CA LEU A 108 -7.64 -6.90 -16.84
C LEU A 108 -8.32 -7.08 -18.20
N THR A 109 -7.65 -7.70 -19.18
CA THR A 109 -8.24 -8.02 -20.48
C THR A 109 -9.14 -9.26 -20.42
N SER A 110 -9.01 -10.09 -19.39
CA SER A 110 -9.85 -11.26 -19.16
C SER A 110 -11.24 -10.87 -18.64
N THR A 111 -12.29 -11.53 -19.15
CA THR A 111 -13.69 -11.22 -18.79
C THR A 111 -14.15 -11.92 -17.51
N ASP A 112 -13.40 -12.90 -17.04
CA ASP A 112 -13.72 -13.77 -15.91
C ASP A 112 -12.89 -13.46 -14.65
N ALA A 113 -12.10 -12.38 -14.63
CA ALA A 113 -11.27 -12.00 -13.50
C ALA A 113 -11.78 -10.75 -12.77
N ASP A 114 -11.61 -10.76 -11.45
CA ASP A 114 -11.82 -9.62 -10.56
C ASP A 114 -10.48 -9.25 -9.94
N VAL A 115 -9.92 -8.12 -10.40
CA VAL A 115 -8.58 -7.68 -9.99
C VAL A 115 -8.67 -6.71 -8.82
N TRP A 116 -7.97 -7.05 -7.73
CA TRP A 116 -7.84 -6.24 -6.54
C TRP A 116 -6.41 -5.70 -6.41
N LEU A 117 -6.29 -4.42 -6.10
CA LEU A 117 -5.03 -3.81 -5.68
C LEU A 117 -5.10 -3.59 -4.17
N ILE A 118 -4.24 -4.26 -3.40
CA ILE A 118 -4.28 -4.27 -1.93
C ILE A 118 -2.92 -3.84 -1.38
N THR A 119 -2.83 -2.62 -0.86
CA THR A 119 -1.55 -1.99 -0.51
C THR A 119 -1.53 -1.34 0.88
N GLY A 120 -0.36 -1.39 1.52
CA GLY A 120 -0.07 -0.65 2.75
C GLY A 120 0.08 0.85 2.55
N SER A 121 0.23 1.33 1.31
CA SER A 121 0.38 2.74 1.00
C SER A 121 -0.94 3.52 1.12
N PRO A 122 -0.91 4.81 1.49
CA PRO A 122 -2.11 5.64 1.58
C PRO A 122 -2.88 5.77 0.27
N GLN A 123 -4.20 5.54 0.31
CA GLN A 123 -5.11 5.62 -0.82
C GLN A 123 -4.96 6.92 -1.62
N SER A 124 -4.87 8.06 -0.92
CA SER A 124 -4.74 9.37 -1.58
C SER A 124 -3.46 9.50 -2.41
N LEU A 125 -2.36 8.88 -1.99
CA LEU A 125 -1.11 8.87 -2.75
C LEU A 125 -1.22 7.93 -3.96
N VAL A 126 -1.78 6.73 -3.78
CA VAL A 126 -1.96 5.75 -4.85
C VAL A 126 -2.82 6.33 -5.97
N GLU A 127 -3.97 6.90 -5.61
CA GLU A 127 -4.90 7.50 -6.57
C GLU A 127 -4.26 8.65 -7.33
N GLN A 128 -3.51 9.52 -6.65
CA GLN A 128 -2.84 10.64 -7.30
C GLN A 128 -1.63 10.21 -8.13
N VAL A 129 -0.81 9.25 -7.68
CA VAL A 129 0.35 8.77 -8.44
C VAL A 129 -0.10 8.08 -9.73
N TYR A 130 -1.14 7.25 -9.67
CA TYR A 130 -1.58 6.43 -10.78
C TYR A 130 -2.84 6.94 -11.50
N ALA A 131 -3.25 8.19 -11.25
CA ALA A 131 -4.45 8.80 -11.84
C ALA A 131 -4.49 8.69 -13.37
N ASP A 132 -3.33 8.81 -14.04
CA ASP A 132 -3.24 8.81 -15.50
C ASP A 132 -3.08 7.40 -16.09
N THR A 133 -3.13 6.36 -15.25
CA THR A 133 -3.01 4.98 -15.72
C THR A 133 -4.37 4.42 -16.12
N LEU A 134 -4.37 3.64 -17.21
CA LEU A 134 -5.59 2.98 -17.71
C LEU A 134 -6.05 1.82 -16.81
N TRP A 135 -5.15 1.28 -15.97
CA TRP A 135 -5.43 0.12 -15.15
C TRP A 135 -6.07 0.47 -13.81
N LEU A 136 -5.76 1.64 -13.21
CA LEU A 136 -6.25 1.98 -11.87
C LEU A 136 -7.80 2.01 -11.78
N PRO A 137 -8.54 2.61 -12.73
CA PRO A 137 -10.00 2.60 -12.68
C PRO A 137 -10.63 1.21 -12.85
N ARG A 138 -9.85 0.23 -13.33
CA ARG A 138 -10.31 -1.14 -13.64
C ARG A 138 -10.00 -2.13 -12.53
N VAL A 139 -9.25 -1.73 -11.51
CA VAL A 139 -8.96 -2.54 -10.32
C VAL A 139 -9.80 -2.07 -9.13
N LYS A 140 -10.09 -2.99 -8.21
CA LYS A 140 -10.74 -2.68 -6.93
C LYS A 140 -9.66 -2.37 -5.90
N LEU A 141 -9.60 -1.13 -5.41
CA LEU A 141 -8.55 -0.67 -4.50
C LEU A 141 -8.91 -0.87 -3.03
N ILE A 142 -8.00 -1.49 -2.28
CA ILE A 142 -7.94 -1.48 -0.82
C ILE A 142 -6.58 -0.90 -0.41
N ALA A 143 -6.59 0.19 0.34
CA ALA A 143 -5.39 0.91 0.70
C ALA A 143 -5.47 1.48 2.13
N SER A 144 -4.32 1.84 2.70
CA SER A 144 -4.29 2.58 3.96
C SER A 144 -4.99 3.92 3.83
N ARG A 145 -5.54 4.45 4.94
CA ARG A 145 -6.27 5.73 4.93
C ARG A 145 -5.60 6.74 5.85
N MET A 146 -5.42 7.95 5.33
CA MET A 146 -4.92 9.09 6.09
C MET A 146 -6.05 10.06 6.41
N SER A 147 -5.98 10.69 7.58
CA SER A 147 -6.89 11.80 7.92
C SER A 147 -6.20 12.78 8.86
N ARG A 148 -6.73 14.00 8.93
CA ARG A 148 -6.27 14.99 9.89
C ARG A 148 -6.84 14.74 11.29
N ARG A 149 -5.97 14.66 12.29
CA ARG A 149 -6.32 14.59 13.72
C ARG A 149 -5.31 15.39 14.55
N ARG A 150 -5.81 16.16 15.51
CA ARG A 150 -4.99 16.90 16.50
C ARG A 150 -3.81 17.67 15.87
N GLY A 151 -4.07 18.39 14.77
CA GLY A 151 -3.06 19.25 14.13
C GLY A 151 -2.04 18.57 13.21
N GLY A 152 -2.14 17.26 12.97
CA GLY A 152 -1.32 16.51 12.01
C GLY A 152 -2.12 15.43 11.28
N TRP A 153 -1.49 14.68 10.39
CA TRP A 153 -2.08 13.52 9.74
C TRP A 153 -1.82 12.24 10.51
N VAL A 154 -2.78 11.32 10.47
CA VAL A 154 -2.72 10.02 11.13
C VAL A 154 -3.24 8.93 10.19
N LEU A 155 -2.83 7.69 10.44
CA LEU A 155 -3.41 6.53 9.76
C LEU A 155 -4.68 6.09 10.49
N THR A 156 -5.84 6.28 9.86
CA THR A 156 -7.13 5.75 10.36
C THR A 156 -7.27 4.27 10.06
N LEU A 157 -6.68 3.82 8.95
CA LEU A 157 -6.54 2.43 8.55
C LEU A 157 -5.11 2.20 8.06
N ARG A 158 -4.50 1.08 8.47
CA ARG A 158 -3.21 0.61 7.93
C ARG A 158 -3.43 -0.77 7.32
N CYS A 159 -3.56 -0.82 6.01
CA CYS A 159 -3.87 -2.05 5.28
C CYS A 159 -2.60 -2.90 5.06
N LEU A 160 -2.15 -3.57 6.10
CA LEU A 160 -0.91 -4.34 6.11
C LEU A 160 -1.08 -5.59 6.97
N GLY A 161 -0.47 -6.72 6.58
CA GLY A 161 -0.62 -7.96 7.34
C GLY A 161 -2.05 -8.51 7.31
N HIS A 162 -2.51 -9.01 8.46
CA HIS A 162 -3.87 -9.53 8.64
C HIS A 162 -4.96 -8.51 8.31
N GLU A 163 -4.69 -7.20 8.39
CA GLU A 163 -5.67 -6.19 8.00
C GLU A 163 -6.00 -6.27 6.50
N LYS A 164 -5.04 -6.67 5.63
CA LYS A 164 -5.33 -6.90 4.20
C LYS A 164 -6.39 -8.00 4.02
N VAL A 165 -6.29 -9.07 4.81
CA VAL A 165 -7.25 -10.18 4.83
C VAL A 165 -8.63 -9.70 5.28
N ALA A 166 -8.70 -9.04 6.45
CA ALA A 166 -9.96 -8.55 7.01
C ALA A 166 -10.67 -7.55 6.09
N GLN A 167 -9.93 -6.63 5.46
CA GLN A 167 -10.50 -5.68 4.50
C GLN A 167 -11.01 -6.37 3.24
N LEU A 168 -10.34 -7.41 2.74
CA LEU A 168 -10.81 -8.17 1.58
C LEU A 168 -12.05 -9.00 1.93
N GLU A 169 -12.08 -9.66 3.08
CA GLU A 169 -13.25 -10.40 3.58
C GLU A 169 -14.49 -9.51 3.70
N GLN A 170 -14.33 -8.28 4.18
CA GLN A 170 -15.43 -7.31 4.24
C GLN A 170 -15.99 -6.93 2.85
N ARG A 171 -15.20 -7.11 1.79
CA ARG A 171 -15.59 -6.74 0.42
C ARG A 171 -16.18 -7.88 -0.39
N ILE A 172 -15.65 -9.10 -0.24
CA ILE A 172 -16.05 -10.26 -1.06
C ILE A 172 -16.68 -11.40 -0.23
N GLY A 173 -16.75 -11.26 1.09
CA GLY A 173 -17.25 -12.27 2.00
C GLY A 173 -16.18 -13.27 2.44
N ALA A 174 -16.54 -14.09 3.43
CA ALA A 174 -15.73 -15.20 3.95
C ALA A 174 -16.41 -16.55 3.65
N PRO A 175 -15.66 -17.65 3.46
CA PRO A 175 -14.19 -17.72 3.47
C PRO A 175 -13.57 -17.19 2.17
N LEU A 176 -12.38 -16.58 2.27
CA LEU A 176 -11.64 -16.14 1.09
C LEU A 176 -11.22 -17.33 0.22
N ARG A 177 -11.47 -17.21 -1.09
CA ARG A 177 -10.97 -18.13 -2.12
C ARG A 177 -10.43 -17.30 -3.27
N LEU A 178 -9.11 -17.14 -3.30
CA LEU A 178 -8.43 -16.32 -4.29
C LEU A 178 -7.75 -17.23 -5.33
N TYR A 179 -7.80 -16.81 -6.58
CA TYR A 179 -7.15 -17.55 -7.68
C TYR A 179 -5.64 -17.33 -7.65
N SER A 180 -5.20 -16.06 -7.69
CA SER A 180 -3.77 -15.70 -7.68
C SER A 180 -3.48 -14.53 -6.75
N GLY A 181 -2.29 -14.51 -6.16
CA GLY A 181 -1.78 -13.40 -5.35
C GLY A 181 -0.34 -13.06 -5.69
N TYR A 182 -0.02 -11.77 -5.75
CA TYR A 182 1.30 -11.24 -6.07
C TYR A 182 1.75 -10.25 -4.98
N SER A 183 2.88 -10.54 -4.33
CA SER A 183 3.48 -9.65 -3.31
C SER A 183 4.99 -9.90 -3.20
N ASP A 184 5.77 -8.92 -2.78
CA ASP A 184 7.19 -9.04 -2.44
C ASP A 184 7.42 -9.39 -0.95
N SER A 185 6.41 -9.16 -0.10
CA SER A 185 6.58 -9.10 1.35
C SER A 185 6.05 -10.34 2.08
N GLU A 186 6.78 -10.78 3.12
CA GLU A 186 6.31 -11.82 4.03
C GLU A 186 5.09 -11.39 4.85
N GLN A 187 4.88 -10.08 5.00
CA GLN A 187 3.72 -9.55 5.71
C GLN A 187 2.42 -9.91 4.99
N ASP A 188 2.46 -10.22 3.70
CA ASP A 188 1.29 -10.63 2.92
C ASP A 188 1.09 -12.15 2.90
N ASN A 189 1.97 -12.93 3.55
CA ASN A 189 1.80 -14.39 3.67
C ASN A 189 0.41 -14.80 4.18
N PRO A 190 -0.19 -14.14 5.20
CA PRO A 190 -1.54 -14.45 5.64
C PRO A 190 -2.60 -14.34 4.53
N LEU A 191 -2.43 -13.39 3.59
CA LEU A 191 -3.33 -13.24 2.46
C LEU A 191 -3.02 -14.23 1.34
N LEU A 192 -1.73 -14.45 1.05
CA LEU A 192 -1.27 -15.44 0.07
C LEU A 192 -1.73 -16.86 0.42
N CYS A 193 -1.88 -17.20 1.70
CA CYS A 193 -2.41 -18.50 2.13
C CYS A 193 -3.79 -18.83 1.54
N PHE A 194 -4.61 -17.82 1.25
CA PHE A 194 -5.94 -17.98 0.63
C PHE A 194 -5.91 -18.07 -0.91
N CYS A 195 -4.73 -17.96 -1.53
CA CYS A 195 -4.53 -18.09 -2.97
C CYS A 195 -4.22 -19.53 -3.39
N GLN A 196 -4.81 -19.94 -4.50
CA GLN A 196 -4.44 -21.17 -5.20
C GLN A 196 -3.06 -21.05 -5.85
N HIS A 197 -2.76 -19.90 -6.46
CA HIS A 197 -1.45 -19.60 -7.04
C HIS A 197 -0.80 -18.42 -6.30
N ARG A 198 0.36 -18.66 -5.71
CA ARG A 198 1.07 -17.70 -4.88
C ARG A 198 2.35 -17.28 -5.58
N TRP A 199 2.56 -15.98 -5.72
CA TRP A 199 3.73 -15.44 -6.42
C TRP A 199 4.45 -14.45 -5.52
N ARG A 200 5.75 -14.69 -5.32
CA ARG A 200 6.69 -13.75 -4.74
C ARG A 200 7.31 -12.91 -5.84
N VAL A 201 7.24 -11.60 -5.73
CA VAL A 201 7.96 -10.68 -6.62
C VAL A 201 9.38 -10.47 -6.08
N THR A 202 10.39 -10.67 -6.92
CA THR A 202 11.79 -10.43 -6.53
C THR A 202 12.12 -8.93 -6.61
N PRO A 203 13.20 -8.46 -5.98
CA PRO A 203 13.64 -7.07 -6.12
C PRO A 203 13.95 -6.63 -7.56
N GLN A 204 14.16 -7.59 -8.47
CA GLN A 204 14.38 -7.38 -9.91
C GLN A 204 13.06 -7.33 -10.71
N GLY A 205 11.94 -7.68 -10.09
CA GLY A 205 10.62 -7.71 -10.73
C GLY A 205 10.25 -9.05 -11.35
N ASP A 206 10.99 -10.12 -11.05
CA ASP A 206 10.69 -11.47 -11.52
C ASP A 206 9.64 -12.14 -10.64
N LEU A 207 8.92 -13.10 -11.20
CA LEU A 207 7.87 -13.84 -10.52
C LEU A 207 8.38 -15.21 -10.09
N GLN A 208 8.51 -15.43 -8.79
CA GLN A 208 8.81 -16.74 -8.21
C GLN A 208 7.52 -17.37 -7.66
N GLN A 209 7.18 -18.56 -8.12
CA GLN A 209 6.04 -19.28 -7.57
C GLN A 209 6.39 -19.83 -6.18
N LEU A 210 5.48 -19.64 -5.22
CA LEU A 210 5.57 -20.25 -3.90
C LEU A 210 4.78 -21.56 -3.90
N GLU A 211 5.31 -22.57 -3.23
CA GLU A 211 4.66 -23.86 -3.00
C GLU A 211 3.44 -23.75 -2.05
#